data_AF-A0A0N1IMA8-F1
#
_entry.id   AF-A0A0N1IMA8-F1
#
_cell.length_a   1.000
_cell.length_b   1.000
_cell.length_c   1.000
_cell.angle_alpha   90.00
_cell.angle_beta   90.00
_cell.angle_gamma   90.00
#
_symmetry.space_group_name_H-M   'P 1'
#
loop_
_entity.id
_entity.type
_entity.pdbx_description
1 polymer ?
#
loop_
_entity_poly.entity_id
_entity_poly.type
_entity_poly.pdbx_seq_one_letter_code
_entity_poly.pdbx_strand_id
1 'polypeptide(L)'
;MLFRPTAINWMAFRPTAMSWMLFRPTNVNYIAHWFCGHKYRHRFMRDKRFHPSHQAAADARNRFSKRKHFKTNRWNYTQAYKDMP
;
A
#
# COMPACT_ATOMS: atom_id res chain seq x y z
N MET A 1 -19.85 10.96 37.56
CA MET A 1 -20.82 11.04 36.44
C MET A 1 -20.94 9.66 35.82
N LEU A 2 -22.13 9.06 35.93
CA LEU A 2 -22.45 7.72 35.41
C LEU A 2 -22.64 7.78 33.89
N PHE A 3 -21.80 7.11 33.12
CA PHE A 3 -22.00 6.94 31.68
C PHE A 3 -22.98 5.77 31.45
N ARG A 4 -24.21 6.09 31.02
CA ARG A 4 -25.18 5.12 30.51
C ARG A 4 -24.79 4.73 29.08
N PRO A 5 -24.53 3.45 28.76
CA PRO A 5 -24.52 3.01 27.38
C PRO A 5 -25.97 2.86 26.92
N THR A 6 -26.39 3.64 25.93
CA THR A 6 -27.63 3.39 25.20
C THR A 6 -27.50 2.07 24.47
N ALA A 7 -28.26 1.07 24.90
CA ALA A 7 -28.32 -0.24 24.27
C ALA A 7 -28.85 -0.09 22.83
N ILE A 8 -27.96 -0.19 21.85
CA ILE A 8 -28.35 -0.33 20.45
C ILE A 8 -28.94 -1.74 20.31
N ASN A 9 -30.20 -1.76 19.87
CA ASN A 9 -31.08 -2.91 19.78
C ASN A 9 -30.48 -3.99 18.84
N TRP A 10 -29.78 -4.99 19.39
CA TRP A 10 -29.20 -6.15 18.67
C TRP A 10 -30.26 -7.18 18.24
N MET A 11 -31.47 -6.74 17.85
CA MET A 11 -32.62 -7.64 17.63
C MET A 11 -33.22 -7.56 16.22
N ALA A 12 -32.59 -6.88 15.27
CA ALA A 12 -33.16 -6.73 13.91
C ALA A 12 -32.32 -7.33 12.77
N PHE A 13 -31.21 -8.00 13.05
CA PHE A 13 -30.44 -8.71 12.01
C PHE A 13 -30.42 -10.20 12.32
N ARG A 14 -31.47 -10.91 11.91
CA ARG A 14 -31.40 -12.35 11.72
C ARG A 14 -30.85 -12.58 10.30
N PRO A 15 -29.54 -12.84 10.10
CA PRO A 15 -29.06 -13.20 8.78
C PRO A 15 -29.66 -14.57 8.45
N THR A 16 -30.59 -14.62 7.50
CA THR A 16 -30.98 -15.88 6.86
C THR A 16 -29.73 -16.55 6.30
N ALA A 17 -29.63 -17.88 6.44
CA ALA A 17 -28.44 -18.65 6.07
C ALA A 17 -27.96 -18.41 4.61
N MET A 18 -28.84 -17.99 3.71
CA MET A 18 -28.50 -17.58 2.33
C MET A 18 -27.65 -16.30 2.24
N SER A 19 -27.74 -15.39 3.21
CA SER A 19 -27.00 -14.11 3.20
C SER A 19 -25.48 -14.31 3.36
N TRP A 20 -25.07 -15.36 4.09
CA TRP A 20 -23.66 -15.72 4.27
C TRP A 20 -22.97 -16.19 3.00
N MET A 21 -23.73 -16.74 2.04
CA MET A 21 -23.17 -17.25 0.78
C MET A 21 -22.93 -16.13 -0.24
N LEU A 22 -23.64 -15.00 -0.11
CA LEU A 22 -23.51 -13.80 -0.94
C LEU A 22 -22.48 -12.80 -0.38
N PHE A 23 -22.28 -12.78 0.93
CA PHE A 23 -21.25 -11.96 1.55
C PHE A 23 -19.91 -12.72 1.55
N ARG A 24 -19.30 -12.87 0.36
CA ARG A 24 -17.86 -13.10 0.29
C ARG A 24 -17.19 -11.75 0.50
N PRO A 25 -16.69 -11.41 1.70
CA PRO A 25 -15.90 -10.21 1.83
C PRO A 25 -14.67 -10.38 0.94
N THR A 26 -14.67 -9.67 -0.18
CA THR A 26 -13.44 -9.54 -0.98
C THR A 26 -12.37 -8.95 -0.06
N ASN A 27 -11.09 -9.26 -0.27
CA ASN A 27 -9.99 -8.74 0.56
C ASN A 27 -10.04 -7.21 0.76
N VAL A 28 -10.72 -6.48 -0.15
CA VAL A 28 -10.99 -5.04 -0.06
C VAL A 28 -11.85 -4.65 1.15
N ASN A 29 -12.77 -5.52 1.56
CA ASN A 29 -13.74 -5.25 2.63
C ASN A 29 -13.12 -5.17 4.03
N TYR A 30 -11.87 -5.63 4.21
CA TYR A 30 -11.11 -5.51 5.46
C TYR A 30 -10.01 -4.43 5.42
N ILE A 31 -10.02 -3.58 4.39
CA ILE A 31 -9.01 -2.51 4.27
C ILE A 31 -9.49 -1.29 5.04
N ALA A 32 -8.84 -1.02 6.17
CA ALA A 32 -9.05 0.19 6.94
C ALA A 32 -8.84 1.46 6.08
N HIS A 33 -9.90 2.28 5.97
CA HIS A 33 -9.96 3.45 5.10
C HIS A 33 -9.05 4.62 5.53
N TRP A 34 -8.62 4.64 6.79
CA TRP A 34 -7.77 5.71 7.34
C TRP A 34 -6.28 5.57 6.99
N PHE A 35 -5.84 4.44 6.44
CA PHE A 35 -4.46 4.25 6.01
C PHE A 35 -4.27 4.65 4.54
N CYS A 36 -3.23 5.46 4.27
CA CYS A 36 -2.89 6.03 2.96
C CYS A 36 -3.83 7.19 2.58
N GLY A 37 -4.25 7.28 1.31
CA GLY A 37 -5.19 8.34 0.88
C GLY A 37 -6.62 7.82 0.75
N HIS A 38 -7.55 8.73 0.46
CA HIS A 38 -9.00 8.47 0.55
C HIS A 38 -9.54 7.34 -0.34
N LYS A 39 -8.80 6.91 -1.38
CA LYS A 39 -9.20 5.81 -2.27
C LYS A 39 -8.53 4.52 -1.85
N TYR A 40 -9.30 3.43 -1.83
CA TYR A 40 -8.77 2.08 -1.53
C TYR A 40 -7.56 1.69 -2.40
N ARG A 41 -7.53 2.11 -3.68
CA ARG A 41 -6.38 1.85 -4.58
C ARG A 41 -5.05 2.41 -4.07
N HIS A 42 -5.07 3.47 -3.25
CA HIS A 42 -3.86 4.08 -2.69
C HIS A 42 -3.16 3.13 -1.73
N ARG A 43 -3.92 2.29 -1.01
CA ARG A 43 -3.36 1.25 -0.15
C ARG A 43 -2.58 0.22 -0.98
N PHE A 44 -3.20 -0.33 -2.03
CA PHE A 44 -2.54 -1.30 -2.91
C PHE A 44 -1.33 -0.72 -3.66
N MET A 45 -1.38 0.55 -4.07
CA MET A 45 -0.21 1.22 -4.64
C MET A 45 0.95 1.31 -3.65
N ARG A 46 0.65 1.56 -2.36
CA ARG A 46 1.65 1.52 -1.31
C ARG A 46 2.12 0.10 -1.04
N ASP A 47 1.25 -0.90 -1.02
CA ASP A 47 1.62 -2.29 -0.72
C ASP A 47 2.60 -2.86 -1.76
N LYS A 48 2.54 -2.40 -3.03
CA LYS A 48 3.57 -2.70 -4.04
C LYS A 48 4.99 -2.29 -3.65
N ARG A 49 5.16 -1.34 -2.70
CA ARG A 49 6.45 -0.98 -2.10
C ARG A 49 7.09 -2.15 -1.34
N PHE A 50 6.26 -2.95 -0.69
CA PHE A 50 6.64 -4.01 0.24
C PHE A 50 6.49 -5.42 -0.37
N HIS A 51 6.01 -5.51 -1.61
CA HIS A 51 5.91 -6.80 -2.30
C HIS A 51 7.31 -7.47 -2.39
N PRO A 52 7.48 -8.73 -1.94
CA PRO A 52 8.78 -9.38 -1.85
C PRO A 52 9.57 -9.35 -3.16
N SER A 53 8.92 -9.68 -4.28
CA SER A 53 9.57 -9.69 -5.60
C SER A 53 9.89 -8.30 -6.16
N HIS A 54 9.38 -7.22 -5.55
CA HIS A 54 9.65 -5.85 -6.01
C HIS A 54 10.70 -5.16 -5.15
N GLN A 55 11.33 -5.85 -4.20
CA GLN A 55 12.34 -5.25 -3.31
C GLN A 55 13.51 -4.67 -4.10
N ALA A 56 14.19 -3.70 -3.48
CA ALA A 56 15.34 -3.07 -4.13
C ALA A 56 16.51 -4.05 -4.13
N ALA A 57 17.16 -4.17 -5.28
CA ALA A 57 18.35 -4.98 -5.48
C ALA A 57 19.35 -4.20 -6.36
N ALA A 58 20.50 -4.79 -6.68
CA ALA A 58 21.56 -4.12 -7.44
C ALA A 58 21.09 -3.68 -8.83
N ASP A 59 20.22 -4.47 -9.45
CA ASP A 59 19.56 -4.26 -10.74
C ASP A 59 18.37 -3.27 -10.66
N ALA A 60 17.67 -3.20 -9.52
CA ALA A 60 16.47 -2.40 -9.34
C ALA A 60 16.59 -1.34 -8.21
N ARG A 61 17.23 -0.20 -8.52
CA ARG A 61 17.47 0.92 -7.59
C ARG A 61 16.52 2.11 -7.80
N ASN A 62 16.45 3.00 -6.80
CA ASN A 62 15.70 4.27 -6.84
C ASN A 62 14.20 4.16 -7.18
N ARG A 63 13.53 3.10 -6.68
CA ARG A 63 12.13 2.74 -6.99
C ARG A 63 11.10 3.87 -6.82
N PHE A 64 11.29 4.75 -5.83
CA PHE A 64 10.28 5.78 -5.50
C PHE A 64 10.49 7.13 -6.17
N SER A 65 11.72 7.45 -6.61
CA SER A 65 12.08 8.78 -7.11
C SER A 65 12.99 8.74 -8.34
N LYS A 66 12.89 7.68 -9.15
CA LYS A 66 13.70 7.46 -10.37
C LYS A 66 13.79 8.68 -11.28
N ARG A 67 12.68 9.43 -11.44
CA ARG A 67 12.62 10.61 -12.32
C ARG A 67 13.45 11.79 -11.81
N LYS A 68 13.64 11.95 -10.50
CA LYS A 68 14.53 13.02 -9.95
C LYS A 68 15.99 12.81 -10.33
N HIS A 69 16.38 11.56 -10.56
CA HIS A 69 17.75 11.15 -10.88
C HIS A 69 17.94 10.89 -12.37
N PHE A 70 16.90 11.09 -13.18
CA PHE A 70 16.97 10.85 -14.61
C PHE A 70 17.70 12.01 -15.28
N LYS A 71 18.70 11.69 -16.12
CA LYS A 71 19.53 12.65 -16.85
C LYS A 71 20.35 13.63 -15.97
N THR A 72 20.44 13.42 -14.65
CA THR A 72 21.22 14.29 -13.77
C THR A 72 22.71 14.33 -14.15
N ASN A 73 23.28 13.20 -14.52
CA ASN A 73 24.69 13.10 -14.93
C ASN A 73 24.87 13.13 -16.46
N ARG A 74 23.87 13.53 -17.25
CA ARG A 74 23.96 13.49 -18.72
C ARG A 74 25.11 14.36 -19.26
N TRP A 75 25.34 15.51 -18.61
CA TRP A 75 26.38 16.47 -18.98
C TRP A 75 27.51 16.50 -17.94
N ASN A 76 27.58 15.50 -17.08
CA ASN A 76 28.60 15.39 -16.05
C ASN A 76 29.74 14.51 -16.58
N TYR A 77 30.82 15.15 -17.02
CA TYR A 77 32.02 14.46 -17.46
C TYR A 77 32.86 14.09 -16.24
N THR A 78 33.01 12.78 -16.02
CA THR A 78 33.81 12.24 -14.92
C THR A 78 34.88 11.33 -15.49
N GLN A 79 36.13 11.52 -15.06
CA GLN A 79 37.21 10.61 -15.40
C GLN A 79 37.02 9.31 -14.62
N ALA A 80 37.02 8.17 -15.30
CA ALA A 80 36.99 6.88 -14.63
C ALA A 80 38.31 6.67 -13.86
N TYR A 81 38.20 6.12 -12.67
CA TYR A 81 39.37 5.78 -11.86
C TYR A 81 40.11 4.59 -12.48
N LYS A 82 41.42 4.75 -12.72
CA LYS A 82 42.34 3.70 -13.16
C LYS A 82 43.64 3.85 -12.39
N ASP A 83 43.96 2.85 -11.59
CA ASP A 83 45.15 2.76 -10.73
C ASP A 83 46.26 1.90 -11.36
N MET A 84 45.89 0.96 -12.24
CA MET A 84 46.83 0.13 -12.99
C MET A 84 47.04 0.64 -14.42
N PRO A 85 48.29 0.73 -14.90
CA PRO A 85 48.60 1.16 -16.26
C PRO A 85 48.04 0.21 -17.33
#